data_AF-A0A7R9ZNB1-F1
#
_entry.id   AF-A0A7R9ZNB1-F1
#
_cell.length_a   1.000
_cell.length_b   1.000
_cell.length_c   1.000
_cell.angle_alpha   90.00
_cell.angle_beta   90.00
_cell.angle_gamma   90.00
#
_symmetry.space_group_name_H-M   'P 1'
#
loop_
_entity.id
_entity.type
_entity.pdbx_description
1 polymer ?
#
loop_
_entity_poly.entity_id
_entity_poly.type
_entity_poly.pdbx_seq_one_letter_code
_entity_poly.pdbx_strand_id
1 'polypeptide(L)'
;AQRLTKVKPTALPLNQRLPHVCRSSTMRPPSFIFIHCLSSLLIVDAFLARRHEGHFAIHGPARDLRATSRFMTTDSSAALPSVGQLSNDPFMQQVQYGADLALAMMESPPAQSDGAQVEELIAAQLSHSDGIRGFFVSYLTIQGDDTAADQQEVPTPLQKAMKKANLDELVPLACMNVVMPTAMKTMHEDEELQVQSSITANRGIKILANLATLDAMVKVNCDAILAVAEMEADAATTDDGKIKYWIDFFNKWGYKDAQKNDIAAAIKEVLSMIQ
;
A
#
# COMPACT_ATOMS: atom_id res chain seq x y z
N ALA A 1 55.06 -2.86 61.87
CA ALA A 1 56.16 -1.90 61.63
C ALA A 1 56.26 -1.62 60.14
N GLN A 2 56.26 -0.35 59.78
CA GLN A 2 56.13 0.19 58.43
C GLN A 2 57.36 -0.11 57.55
N ARG A 3 57.17 -0.31 56.24
CA ARG A 3 57.96 0.37 55.21
C ARG A 3 57.25 0.36 53.86
N LEU A 4 56.76 1.56 53.53
CA LEU A 4 56.30 1.99 52.21
C LEU A 4 57.50 2.14 51.27
N THR A 5 57.40 1.60 50.06
CA THR A 5 58.16 2.11 48.90
C THR A 5 57.23 2.34 47.72
N LYS A 6 56.96 3.63 47.53
CA LYS A 6 56.45 4.34 46.34
C LYS A 6 57.02 3.77 45.04
N VAL A 7 56.16 3.45 44.07
CA VAL A 7 56.51 3.39 42.65
C VAL A 7 55.63 4.38 41.89
N LYS A 8 56.30 5.17 41.05
CA LYS A 8 55.84 6.40 40.39
C LYS A 8 55.16 6.04 39.05
N PRO A 9 54.12 6.76 38.61
CA PRO A 9 53.44 6.49 37.34
C PRO A 9 54.22 7.10 36.16
N THR A 10 54.42 6.31 35.11
CA THR A 10 55.02 6.76 33.85
C THR A 10 53.92 7.21 32.90
N ALA A 11 53.88 8.51 32.62
CA ALA A 11 53.03 9.12 31.61
C ALA A 11 53.53 8.76 30.20
N LEU A 12 52.60 8.42 29.31
CA LEU A 12 52.83 8.31 27.86
C LEU A 12 52.48 9.65 27.19
N PRO A 13 53.26 10.11 26.19
CA PRO A 13 53.06 11.40 25.56
C PRO A 13 51.98 11.37 24.47
N LEU A 14 51.16 12.43 24.49
CA LEU A 14 50.31 12.92 23.41
C LEU A 14 51.18 13.60 22.33
N ASN A 15 51.17 13.11 21.09
CA ASN A 15 51.24 13.92 19.85
C ASN A 15 51.15 12.98 18.62
N GLN A 16 50.04 13.01 17.88
CA GLN A 16 49.79 13.86 16.70
C GLN A 16 50.15 13.19 15.35
N ARG A 17 49.13 13.15 14.49
CA ARG A 17 49.07 12.99 13.01
C ARG A 17 48.69 11.60 12.48
N LEU A 18 47.38 11.43 12.26
CA LEU A 18 46.79 10.48 11.33
C LEU A 18 46.67 11.12 9.94
N PRO A 19 47.06 10.45 8.84
CA PRO A 19 46.64 10.81 7.50
C PRO A 19 45.37 10.05 7.09
N HIS A 20 44.38 10.81 6.61
CA HIS A 20 43.35 10.47 5.64
C HIS A 20 42.74 9.06 5.66
N VAL A 21 41.64 8.93 6.41
CA VAL A 21 40.62 7.91 6.20
C VAL A 21 39.81 8.26 4.94
N CYS A 22 39.75 7.31 4.00
CA CYS A 22 38.88 7.31 2.84
C CYS A 22 37.42 7.51 3.26
N ARG A 23 36.72 8.45 2.61
CA ARG A 23 35.30 8.74 2.81
C ARG A 23 34.46 7.49 2.58
N SER A 24 33.91 6.94 3.65
CA SER A 24 32.72 6.09 3.63
C SER A 24 31.51 6.95 3.27
N SER A 25 30.85 6.58 2.17
CA SER A 25 29.57 7.15 1.74
C SER A 25 28.50 6.77 2.75
N THR A 26 28.12 7.72 3.61
CA THR A 26 26.94 7.60 4.47
C THR A 26 25.69 7.68 3.60
N MET A 27 25.06 6.54 3.34
CA MET A 27 23.67 6.50 2.89
C MET A 27 22.82 7.16 3.98
N ARG A 28 22.25 8.31 3.65
CA ARG A 28 21.22 8.96 4.49
C ARG A 28 19.91 8.19 4.30
N PRO A 29 19.17 7.87 5.36
CA PRO A 29 17.83 7.30 5.22
C PRO A 29 16.89 8.36 4.62
N PRO A 30 15.94 7.98 3.75
CA PRO A 30 15.02 8.91 3.13
C PRO A 30 13.92 9.32 4.12
N SER A 31 14.16 10.35 4.92
CA SER A 31 13.18 10.88 5.88
C SER A 31 12.14 11.84 5.26
N PHE A 32 12.20 12.10 3.95
CA PHE A 32 11.40 13.15 3.31
C PHE A 32 10.20 12.68 2.48
N ILE A 33 10.02 11.37 2.25
CA ILE A 33 8.86 10.84 1.50
C ILE A 33 7.66 10.52 2.43
N PHE A 34 7.88 10.46 3.74
CA PHE A 34 6.92 9.88 4.70
C PHE A 34 5.77 10.79 5.15
N ILE A 35 5.83 12.11 4.92
CA ILE A 35 4.82 13.07 5.43
C ILE A 35 3.60 13.19 4.51
N HIS A 36 3.75 12.94 3.20
CA HIS A 36 2.61 12.85 2.27
C HIS A 36 1.85 11.50 2.37
N CYS A 37 2.29 10.61 3.25
CA CYS A 37 1.67 9.30 3.46
C CYS A 37 0.37 9.35 4.29
N LEU A 38 0.18 10.40 5.10
CA LEU A 38 -0.95 10.56 6.02
C LEU A 38 -2.27 10.94 5.32
N SER A 39 -2.18 11.60 4.17
CA SER A 39 -3.36 12.12 3.47
C SER A 39 -4.13 11.03 2.72
N SER A 40 -3.44 10.07 2.10
CA SER A 40 -4.07 9.10 1.20
C SER A 40 -4.94 8.06 1.91
N LEU A 41 -4.71 7.78 3.19
CA LEU A 41 -5.54 6.84 3.97
C LEU A 41 -6.78 7.48 4.58
N LEU A 42 -6.66 8.72 5.08
CA LEU A 42 -7.85 9.52 5.36
C LEU A 42 -8.65 9.80 4.09
N ILE A 43 -8.00 9.78 2.91
CA ILE A 43 -8.71 9.86 1.64
C ILE A 43 -9.48 8.56 1.35
N VAL A 44 -9.08 7.36 1.76
CA VAL A 44 -9.94 6.17 1.54
C VAL A 44 -11.20 6.26 2.40
N ASP A 45 -11.06 6.53 3.70
CA ASP A 45 -12.23 6.71 4.59
C ASP A 45 -13.06 7.94 4.21
N ALA A 46 -12.43 9.07 3.87
CA ALA A 46 -13.14 10.28 3.44
C ALA A 46 -13.69 10.17 2.01
N PHE A 47 -13.10 9.38 1.11
CA PHE A 47 -13.64 9.15 -0.24
C PHE A 47 -14.81 8.18 -0.19
N LEU A 48 -14.72 7.12 0.63
CA LEU A 48 -15.84 6.23 0.91
C LEU A 48 -16.98 6.98 1.62
N ALA A 49 -16.69 7.78 2.66
CA ALA A 49 -17.69 8.58 3.35
C ALA A 49 -18.31 9.68 2.45
N ARG A 50 -17.49 10.40 1.67
CA ARG A 50 -17.96 11.52 0.82
C ARG A 50 -18.67 11.06 -0.46
N ARG A 51 -18.49 9.80 -0.89
CA ARG A 51 -19.29 9.20 -1.97
C ARG A 51 -20.67 8.74 -1.48
N HIS A 52 -20.80 8.33 -0.22
CA HIS A 52 -22.10 8.03 0.40
C HIS A 52 -22.97 9.27 0.64
N GLU A 53 -22.37 10.43 0.89
CA GLU A 53 -23.11 11.70 1.06
C GLU A 53 -23.63 12.31 -0.26
N GLY A 54 -23.51 11.60 -1.39
CA GLY A 54 -24.05 12.00 -2.70
C GLY A 54 -25.59 11.94 -2.84
N HIS A 55 -26.34 11.86 -1.75
CA HIS A 55 -27.79 12.13 -1.75
C HIS A 55 -28.02 13.64 -1.68
N PHE A 56 -28.17 14.26 -2.85
CA PHE A 56 -28.66 15.63 -3.01
C PHE A 56 -30.08 15.73 -2.41
N ALA A 57 -30.18 16.10 -1.12
CA ALA A 57 -31.44 16.52 -0.51
C ALA A 57 -31.80 17.92 -1.01
N ILE A 58 -32.39 18.01 -2.21
CA ILE A 58 -33.12 19.19 -2.65
C ILE A 58 -34.47 19.20 -1.92
N HIS A 59 -34.56 19.93 -0.81
CA HIS A 59 -35.86 20.32 -0.27
C HIS A 59 -36.51 21.36 -1.20
N GLY A 60 -37.27 20.87 -2.18
CA GLY A 60 -38.20 21.63 -2.99
C GLY A 60 -39.59 20.99 -2.93
N PRO A 61 -40.69 21.77 -2.94
CA PRO A 61 -42.02 21.25 -2.69
C PRO A 61 -42.51 20.38 -3.85
N ALA A 62 -43.27 19.36 -3.49
CA ALA A 62 -43.82 18.33 -4.36
C ALA A 62 -44.42 18.91 -5.66
N ARG A 63 -43.78 18.57 -6.79
CA ARG A 63 -44.42 18.61 -8.11
C ARG A 63 -44.29 17.23 -8.74
N ASP A 64 -45.47 16.69 -8.98
CA ASP A 64 -45.80 15.52 -9.78
C ASP A 64 -45.06 15.57 -11.13
N LEU A 65 -44.19 14.59 -11.39
CA LEU A 65 -43.51 14.39 -12.67
C LEU A 65 -43.23 12.88 -12.87
N ARG A 66 -44.23 12.19 -13.42
CA ARG A 66 -43.97 11.07 -14.35
C ARG A 66 -43.14 11.59 -15.53
N ALA A 67 -42.22 10.76 -16.00
CA ALA A 67 -41.38 10.92 -17.18
C ALA A 67 -40.19 11.87 -17.06
N THR A 68 -39.04 11.32 -16.70
CA THR A 68 -37.81 11.36 -17.54
C THR A 68 -36.75 10.45 -16.92
N SER A 69 -36.86 9.15 -17.20
CA SER A 69 -35.66 8.30 -17.26
C SER A 69 -34.86 8.79 -18.45
N ARG A 70 -33.96 9.74 -18.19
CA ARG A 70 -32.96 10.18 -19.14
C ARG A 70 -31.64 9.77 -18.51
N PHE A 71 -31.33 8.47 -18.62
CA PHE A 71 -29.96 7.98 -18.57
C PHE A 71 -29.17 8.90 -19.51
N MET A 72 -28.35 9.78 -18.96
CA MET A 72 -27.30 10.41 -19.74
C MET A 72 -26.29 9.32 -20.05
N THR A 73 -26.57 8.56 -21.10
CA THR A 73 -25.56 7.92 -21.92
C THR A 73 -24.72 9.04 -22.52
N THR A 74 -23.81 9.58 -21.72
CA THR A 74 -22.72 10.39 -22.28
C THR A 74 -21.79 9.38 -22.92
N ASP A 75 -21.92 9.31 -24.23
CA ASP A 75 -21.08 8.60 -25.19
C ASP A 75 -19.69 9.28 -25.24
N SER A 76 -19.05 9.33 -24.07
CA SER A 76 -17.72 9.85 -23.86
C SER A 76 -16.96 8.70 -23.25
N SER A 77 -16.48 7.79 -24.10
CA SER A 77 -15.28 7.03 -23.81
C SER A 77 -14.22 8.06 -23.46
N ALA A 78 -14.09 8.35 -22.16
CA ALA A 78 -13.12 9.30 -21.66
C ALA A 78 -11.77 8.74 -22.08
N ALA A 79 -11.04 9.50 -22.90
CA ALA A 79 -9.75 9.05 -23.38
C ALA A 79 -8.86 8.70 -22.18
N LEU A 80 -8.28 7.50 -22.21
CA LEU A 80 -7.36 7.06 -21.16
C LEU A 80 -6.19 8.04 -21.01
N PRO A 81 -5.65 8.21 -19.78
CA PRO A 81 -4.53 9.09 -19.54
C PRO A 81 -3.29 8.65 -20.35
N SER A 82 -2.47 9.61 -20.74
CA SER A 82 -1.20 9.30 -21.41
C SER A 82 -0.16 8.75 -20.44
N VAL A 83 0.82 7.99 -20.97
CA VAL A 83 1.98 7.49 -20.20
C VAL A 83 2.69 8.62 -19.44
N GLY A 84 2.85 9.79 -20.07
CA GLY A 84 3.50 10.95 -19.45
C GLY A 84 2.75 11.47 -18.21
N GLN A 85 1.42 11.45 -18.23
CA GLN A 85 0.61 11.82 -17.06
C GLN A 85 0.73 10.75 -15.97
N LEU A 86 0.58 9.48 -16.33
CA LEU A 86 0.66 8.37 -15.39
C LEU A 86 1.99 8.30 -14.65
N SER A 87 3.09 8.67 -15.29
CA SER A 87 4.43 8.63 -14.66
C SER A 87 4.80 9.87 -13.83
N ASN A 88 4.06 10.99 -13.92
CA ASN A 88 4.50 12.26 -13.33
C ASN A 88 3.42 13.00 -12.53
N ASP A 89 2.15 12.74 -12.77
CA ASP A 89 1.07 13.50 -12.17
C ASP A 89 0.92 13.17 -10.66
N PRO A 90 0.42 14.13 -9.87
CA PRO A 90 0.35 14.00 -8.42
C PRO A 90 -0.68 12.94 -8.00
N PHE A 91 -0.49 12.40 -6.80
CA PHE A 91 -1.32 11.34 -6.20
C PHE A 91 -2.84 11.48 -6.43
N MET A 92 -3.42 12.67 -6.28
CA MET A 92 -4.89 12.84 -6.46
C MET A 92 -5.36 12.52 -7.87
N GLN A 93 -4.55 12.83 -8.89
CA GLN A 93 -4.84 12.46 -10.27
C GLN A 93 -4.62 10.97 -10.49
N GLN A 94 -3.61 10.39 -9.84
CA GLN A 94 -3.34 8.95 -9.91
C GLN A 94 -4.50 8.11 -9.40
N VAL A 95 -5.24 8.57 -8.39
CA VAL A 95 -6.47 7.89 -7.94
C VAL A 95 -7.50 7.86 -9.08
N GLN A 96 -7.77 8.99 -9.74
CA GLN A 96 -8.72 9.00 -10.87
C GLN A 96 -8.25 8.08 -11.99
N TYR A 97 -6.97 8.17 -12.37
CA TYR A 97 -6.40 7.33 -13.42
C TYR A 97 -6.47 5.83 -13.10
N GLY A 98 -6.26 5.46 -11.82
CA GLY A 98 -6.39 4.08 -11.38
C GLY A 98 -7.81 3.53 -11.55
N ALA A 99 -8.84 4.36 -11.35
CA ALA A 99 -10.22 3.97 -11.57
C ALA A 99 -10.52 3.77 -13.06
N ASP A 100 -10.06 4.70 -13.91
CA ASP A 100 -10.23 4.61 -15.37
C ASP A 100 -9.54 3.35 -15.93
N LEU A 101 -8.33 3.05 -15.47
CA LEU A 101 -7.59 1.84 -15.87
C LEU A 101 -8.22 0.55 -15.33
N ALA A 102 -8.79 0.57 -14.12
CA ALA A 102 -9.51 -0.58 -13.58
C ALA A 102 -10.73 -0.94 -14.43
N LEU A 103 -11.47 0.07 -14.91
CA LEU A 103 -12.60 -0.11 -15.83
C LEU A 103 -12.12 -0.60 -17.20
N ALA A 104 -11.05 -0.01 -17.75
CA ALA A 104 -10.50 -0.42 -19.05
C ALA A 104 -10.05 -1.90 -19.08
N MET A 105 -9.57 -2.44 -17.95
CA MET A 105 -9.25 -3.86 -17.82
C MET A 105 -10.48 -4.77 -17.92
N MET A 106 -11.66 -4.30 -17.53
CA MET A 106 -12.91 -5.08 -17.63
C MET A 106 -13.48 -5.06 -19.04
N GLU A 107 -13.32 -3.94 -19.76
CA GLU A 107 -13.86 -3.76 -21.10
C GLU A 107 -13.01 -4.42 -22.19
N SER A 108 -11.72 -4.67 -21.92
CA SER A 108 -10.79 -5.25 -22.89
C SER A 108 -10.84 -6.79 -22.87
N PRO A 109 -11.39 -7.46 -23.90
CA PRO A 109 -11.34 -8.91 -23.97
C PRO A 109 -9.89 -9.40 -24.12
N PRO A 110 -9.52 -10.55 -23.51
CA PRO A 110 -8.14 -11.04 -23.43
C PRO A 110 -7.47 -11.36 -24.78
N ALA A 111 -8.22 -11.33 -25.89
CA ALA A 111 -7.76 -11.69 -27.23
C ALA A 111 -7.38 -10.51 -28.14
N GLN A 112 -7.47 -9.26 -27.66
CA GLN A 112 -7.22 -8.06 -28.50
C GLN A 112 -5.94 -7.31 -28.11
N SER A 113 -5.39 -6.56 -29.09
CA SER A 113 -4.21 -5.68 -28.99
C SER A 113 -4.26 -4.70 -27.81
N ASP A 114 -5.46 -4.38 -27.35
CA ASP A 114 -5.73 -3.33 -26.37
C ASP A 114 -5.22 -3.70 -24.97
N GLY A 115 -5.11 -5.01 -24.69
CA GLY A 115 -4.50 -5.48 -23.45
C GLY A 115 -3.03 -5.07 -23.30
N ALA A 116 -2.29 -4.89 -24.40
CA ALA A 116 -0.90 -4.40 -24.37
C ALA A 116 -0.83 -2.90 -24.05
N GLN A 117 -1.81 -2.12 -24.54
CA GLN A 117 -1.90 -0.69 -24.21
C GLN A 117 -2.24 -0.49 -22.74
N VAL A 118 -3.25 -1.20 -22.22
CA VAL A 118 -3.64 -1.12 -20.80
C VAL A 118 -2.48 -1.56 -19.90
N GLU A 119 -1.76 -2.61 -20.26
CA GLU A 119 -0.54 -3.04 -19.56
C GLU A 119 0.52 -1.93 -19.50
N GLU A 120 0.79 -1.25 -20.62
CA GLU A 120 1.77 -0.16 -20.68
C GLU A 120 1.36 1.02 -19.78
N LEU A 121 0.08 1.38 -19.79
CA LEU A 121 -0.46 2.44 -18.94
C LEU A 121 -0.36 2.08 -17.45
N ILE A 122 -0.76 0.86 -17.06
CA ILE A 122 -0.61 0.41 -15.66
C ILE A 122 0.87 0.39 -15.27
N ALA A 123 1.77 -0.09 -16.14
CA ALA A 123 3.20 -0.09 -15.86
C ALA A 123 3.76 1.33 -15.66
N ALA A 124 3.30 2.29 -16.47
CA ALA A 124 3.64 3.70 -16.32
C ALA A 124 3.17 4.26 -14.97
N GLN A 125 1.97 3.89 -14.53
CA GLN A 125 1.43 4.30 -13.24
C GLN A 125 2.18 3.64 -12.06
N LEU A 126 2.51 2.36 -12.16
CA LEU A 126 3.25 1.64 -11.11
C LEU A 126 4.76 1.98 -11.07
N SER A 127 5.22 2.90 -11.92
CA SER A 127 6.65 3.27 -12.00
C SER A 127 7.14 4.14 -10.83
N HIS A 128 6.24 4.65 -9.99
CA HIS A 128 6.58 5.46 -8.82
C HIS A 128 5.56 5.30 -7.68
N SER A 129 5.96 5.63 -6.44
CA SER A 129 5.14 5.44 -5.23
C SER A 129 3.73 6.03 -5.28
N ASP A 130 3.57 7.26 -5.79
CA ASP A 130 2.26 7.91 -5.84
C ASP A 130 1.30 7.23 -6.82
N GLY A 131 1.82 6.73 -7.94
CA GLY A 131 1.03 6.00 -8.92
C GLY A 131 0.66 4.61 -8.41
N ILE A 132 1.57 3.90 -7.73
CA ILE A 132 1.26 2.62 -7.04
C ILE A 132 0.12 2.81 -6.04
N ARG A 133 0.21 3.85 -5.20
CA ARG A 133 -0.81 4.14 -4.18
C ARG A 133 -2.13 4.54 -4.82
N GLY A 134 -2.11 5.42 -5.81
CA GLY A 134 -3.31 5.88 -6.52
C GLY A 134 -4.03 4.73 -7.21
N PHE A 135 -3.28 3.87 -7.90
CA PHE A 135 -3.81 2.68 -8.55
C PHE A 135 -4.46 1.73 -7.55
N PHE A 136 -3.75 1.33 -6.49
CA PHE A 136 -4.31 0.37 -5.53
C PHE A 136 -5.49 0.91 -4.75
N VAL A 137 -5.51 2.19 -4.39
CA VAL A 137 -6.69 2.81 -3.77
C VAL A 137 -7.91 2.61 -4.67
N SER A 138 -7.82 2.94 -5.95
CA SER A 138 -8.96 2.84 -6.85
C SER A 138 -9.32 1.41 -7.21
N TYR A 139 -8.33 0.59 -7.56
CA TYR A 139 -8.54 -0.80 -7.96
C TYR A 139 -9.12 -1.65 -6.83
N LEU A 140 -8.64 -1.49 -5.59
CA LEU A 140 -9.11 -2.31 -4.47
C LEU A 140 -10.44 -1.84 -3.89
N THR A 141 -10.83 -0.57 -4.08
CA THR A 141 -12.06 0.01 -3.52
C THR A 141 -13.16 0.26 -4.55
N ILE A 142 -12.93 -0.11 -5.82
CA ILE A 142 -13.93 0.01 -6.88
C ILE A 142 -15.22 -0.71 -6.49
N GLN A 143 -16.34 -0.01 -6.67
CA GLN A 143 -17.68 -0.48 -6.33
C GLN A 143 -18.39 -0.93 -7.61
N GLY A 144 -19.26 -1.92 -7.48
CA GLY A 144 -20.01 -2.52 -8.58
C GLY A 144 -20.04 -4.04 -8.45
N ASP A 145 -20.90 -4.67 -9.25
CA ASP A 145 -20.93 -6.12 -9.35
C ASP A 145 -19.83 -6.58 -10.32
N ASP A 146 -19.16 -7.69 -9.98
CA ASP A 146 -18.16 -8.36 -10.83
C ASP A 146 -16.99 -7.48 -11.28
N THR A 147 -16.42 -6.71 -10.35
CA THR A 147 -15.28 -5.83 -10.68
C THR A 147 -14.03 -6.64 -11.04
N ALA A 148 -13.09 -6.06 -11.78
CA ALA A 148 -11.79 -6.68 -12.07
C ALA A 148 -11.01 -7.10 -10.80
N ALA A 149 -11.29 -6.49 -9.65
CA ALA A 149 -10.69 -6.86 -8.37
C ALA A 149 -11.42 -8.03 -7.69
N ASP A 150 -12.67 -8.34 -8.06
CA ASP A 150 -13.45 -9.44 -7.50
C ASP A 150 -13.23 -10.76 -8.25
N GLN A 151 -12.72 -10.70 -9.48
CA GLN A 151 -12.35 -11.86 -10.28
C GLN A 151 -11.40 -12.81 -9.52
N GLN A 152 -11.51 -14.10 -9.83
CA GLN A 152 -10.74 -15.16 -9.18
C GLN A 152 -9.22 -14.98 -9.37
N GLU A 153 -8.82 -14.54 -10.56
CA GLU A 153 -7.43 -14.29 -10.90
C GLU A 153 -7.17 -12.79 -11.07
N VAL A 154 -5.96 -12.36 -10.73
CA VAL A 154 -5.52 -10.98 -11.00
C VAL A 154 -5.50 -10.75 -12.52
N PRO A 155 -6.04 -9.64 -13.05
CA PRO A 155 -6.05 -9.40 -14.49
C PRO A 155 -4.66 -9.49 -15.13
N THR A 156 -4.56 -10.17 -16.27
CA THR A 156 -3.28 -10.39 -16.96
C THR A 156 -2.50 -9.09 -17.24
N PRO A 157 -3.11 -7.97 -17.70
CA PRO A 157 -2.40 -6.71 -17.87
C PRO A 157 -1.76 -6.20 -16.58
N LEU A 158 -2.45 -6.32 -15.45
CA LEU A 158 -1.94 -5.92 -14.14
C LEU A 158 -0.78 -6.82 -13.70
N GLN A 159 -0.90 -8.15 -13.86
CA GLN A 159 0.20 -9.08 -13.54
C GLN A 159 1.48 -8.73 -14.31
N LYS A 160 1.36 -8.42 -15.60
CA LYS A 160 2.50 -8.05 -16.45
C LYS A 160 3.07 -6.67 -16.10
N ALA A 161 2.22 -5.72 -15.76
CA ALA A 161 2.65 -4.41 -15.30
C ALA A 161 3.42 -4.48 -13.97
N MET A 162 2.94 -5.29 -13.01
CA MET A 162 3.62 -5.51 -11.73
C MET A 162 5.01 -6.13 -11.90
N LYS A 163 5.21 -7.02 -12.89
CA LYS A 163 6.54 -7.56 -13.24
C LYS A 163 7.54 -6.50 -13.70
N LYS A 164 7.08 -5.35 -14.20
CA LYS A 164 7.92 -4.25 -14.69
C LYS A 164 8.17 -3.17 -13.64
N ALA A 165 7.42 -3.18 -12.54
CA ALA A 165 7.48 -2.17 -11.51
C ALA A 165 8.70 -2.34 -10.59
N ASN A 166 9.03 -1.29 -9.82
CA ASN A 166 10.04 -1.36 -8.77
C ASN A 166 9.50 -2.15 -7.57
N LEU A 167 9.96 -3.39 -7.39
CA LEU A 167 9.48 -4.29 -6.34
C LEU A 167 9.82 -3.81 -4.91
N ASP A 168 10.91 -3.05 -4.74
CA ASP A 168 11.27 -2.47 -3.44
C ASP A 168 10.21 -1.47 -2.92
N GLU A 169 9.48 -0.82 -3.83
CA GLU A 169 8.36 0.09 -3.52
C GLU A 169 7.01 -0.63 -3.55
N LEU A 170 6.79 -1.47 -4.57
CA LEU A 170 5.51 -2.12 -4.80
C LEU A 170 5.15 -3.10 -3.66
N VAL A 171 6.10 -3.92 -3.20
CA VAL A 171 5.82 -4.97 -2.22
C VAL A 171 5.38 -4.40 -0.87
N PRO A 172 6.11 -3.46 -0.24
CA PRO A 172 5.65 -2.87 1.03
C PRO A 172 4.29 -2.16 0.91
N LEU A 173 4.03 -1.48 -0.21
CA LEU A 173 2.74 -0.82 -0.45
C LEU A 173 1.60 -1.83 -0.63
N ALA A 174 1.84 -2.94 -1.33
CA ALA A 174 0.88 -4.03 -1.44
C ALA A 174 0.59 -4.67 -0.06
N CYS A 175 1.62 -4.88 0.77
CA CYS A 175 1.43 -5.35 2.15
C CYS A 175 0.56 -4.39 2.97
N MET A 176 0.75 -3.07 2.85
CA MET A 176 -0.08 -2.08 3.55
C MET A 176 -1.56 -2.16 3.14
N ASN A 177 -1.84 -2.47 1.87
CA ASN A 177 -3.20 -2.68 1.37
C ASN A 177 -3.87 -3.97 1.87
N VAL A 178 -3.15 -4.81 2.62
CA VAL A 178 -3.73 -5.91 3.41
C VAL A 178 -3.79 -5.49 4.88
N VAL A 179 -2.65 -5.11 5.46
CA VAL A 179 -2.52 -4.82 6.90
C VAL A 179 -3.51 -3.75 7.38
N MET A 180 -3.61 -2.64 6.67
CA MET A 180 -4.43 -1.50 7.09
C MET A 180 -5.93 -1.82 7.05
N PRO A 181 -6.53 -2.26 5.92
CA PRO A 181 -7.95 -2.58 5.90
C PRO A 181 -8.31 -3.78 6.80
N THR A 182 -7.41 -4.76 6.97
CA THR A 182 -7.63 -5.84 7.96
C THR A 182 -7.77 -5.28 9.38
N ALA A 183 -6.90 -4.35 9.78
CA ALA A 183 -6.96 -3.72 11.10
C ALA A 183 -8.22 -2.86 11.30
N MET A 184 -8.81 -2.35 10.21
CA MET A 184 -10.02 -1.52 10.25
C MET A 184 -11.30 -2.34 10.44
N LYS A 185 -11.30 -3.62 10.04
CA LYS A 185 -12.44 -4.53 10.19
C LYS A 185 -12.99 -4.60 11.62
N THR A 186 -12.15 -4.58 12.64
CA THR A 186 -12.59 -4.62 14.05
C THR A 186 -12.62 -3.25 14.72
N MET A 187 -12.20 -2.19 14.01
CA MET A 187 -12.20 -0.83 14.54
C MET A 187 -13.49 -0.08 14.23
N HIS A 188 -14.11 -0.32 13.07
CA HIS A 188 -15.37 0.32 12.73
C HIS A 188 -16.51 -0.22 13.60
N GLU A 189 -17.35 0.67 14.12
CA GLU A 189 -18.63 0.29 14.75
C GLU A 189 -19.70 0.02 13.69
N ASP A 190 -19.57 0.65 12.53
CA ASP A 190 -20.48 0.54 11.39
C ASP A 190 -20.20 -0.74 10.58
N GLU A 191 -21.21 -1.60 10.45
CA GLU A 191 -21.11 -2.88 9.76
C GLU A 191 -20.76 -2.74 8.26
N GLU A 192 -21.25 -1.69 7.59
CA GLU A 192 -20.96 -1.46 6.17
C GLU A 192 -19.47 -1.13 5.98
N LEU A 193 -18.90 -0.31 6.85
CA LEU A 193 -17.46 0.00 6.81
C LEU A 193 -16.59 -1.22 7.14
N GLN A 194 -17.04 -2.10 8.04
CA GLN A 194 -16.35 -3.38 8.30
C GLN A 194 -16.35 -4.29 7.06
N VAL A 195 -17.48 -4.36 6.34
CA VAL A 195 -17.62 -5.14 5.11
C VAL A 195 -16.72 -4.58 4.02
N GLN A 196 -16.71 -3.26 3.80
CA GLN A 196 -15.85 -2.62 2.79
C GLN A 196 -14.35 -2.81 3.10
N SER A 197 -13.97 -2.72 4.38
CA SER A 197 -12.61 -3.02 4.83
C SER A 197 -12.24 -4.48 4.55
N SER A 198 -13.16 -5.41 4.83
CA SER A 198 -12.95 -6.85 4.56
C SER A 198 -12.80 -7.14 3.06
N ILE A 199 -13.63 -6.52 2.21
CA ILE A 199 -13.53 -6.65 0.75
C ILE A 199 -12.17 -6.14 0.26
N THR A 200 -11.76 -4.96 0.73
CA THR A 200 -10.47 -4.34 0.36
C THR A 200 -9.30 -5.23 0.77
N ALA A 201 -9.31 -5.75 2.00
CA ALA A 201 -8.27 -6.67 2.49
C ALA A 201 -8.20 -7.95 1.65
N ASN A 202 -9.34 -8.58 1.34
CA ASN A 202 -9.39 -9.79 0.53
C ASN A 202 -8.87 -9.56 -0.90
N ARG A 203 -9.22 -8.42 -1.51
CA ARG A 203 -8.66 -8.01 -2.81
C ARG A 203 -7.15 -7.80 -2.73
N GLY A 204 -6.67 -7.19 -1.64
CA GLY A 204 -5.24 -7.02 -1.35
C GLY A 204 -4.48 -8.34 -1.20
N ILE A 205 -5.08 -9.32 -0.51
CA ILE A 205 -4.52 -10.68 -0.34
C ILE A 205 -4.26 -11.32 -1.70
N LYS A 206 -5.23 -11.23 -2.64
CA LYS A 206 -5.08 -11.77 -4.00
C LYS A 206 -3.92 -11.13 -4.76
N ILE A 207 -3.77 -9.81 -4.68
CA ILE A 207 -2.64 -9.09 -5.28
C ILE A 207 -1.32 -9.54 -4.67
N LEU A 208 -1.25 -9.62 -3.34
CA LEU A 208 -0.02 -9.98 -2.65
C LEU A 208 0.40 -11.43 -2.92
N ALA A 209 -0.56 -12.36 -2.95
CA ALA A 209 -0.32 -13.75 -3.35
C ALA A 209 0.18 -13.85 -4.81
N ASN A 210 -0.40 -13.06 -5.73
CA ASN A 210 0.11 -13.01 -7.10
C ASN A 210 1.55 -12.45 -7.18
N LEU A 211 1.85 -11.38 -6.45
CA LEU A 211 3.20 -10.80 -6.38
C LEU A 211 4.23 -11.78 -5.82
N ALA A 212 3.85 -12.66 -4.89
CA ALA A 212 4.73 -13.67 -4.34
C ALA A 212 5.20 -14.70 -5.38
N THR A 213 4.44 -14.90 -6.46
CA THR A 213 4.88 -15.71 -7.61
C THR A 213 5.98 -15.04 -8.42
N LEU A 214 6.18 -13.73 -8.24
CA LEU A 214 7.16 -12.93 -8.97
C LEU A 214 8.46 -12.76 -8.19
N ASP A 215 8.38 -12.59 -6.86
CA ASP A 215 9.55 -12.27 -6.03
C ASP A 215 9.42 -12.77 -4.58
N ALA A 216 10.53 -13.30 -4.05
CA ALA A 216 10.63 -13.82 -2.69
C ALA A 216 10.52 -12.73 -1.60
N MET A 217 10.72 -11.46 -1.95
CA MET A 217 10.60 -10.31 -1.05
C MET A 217 9.20 -10.20 -0.44
N VAL A 218 8.16 -10.67 -1.13
CA VAL A 218 6.82 -10.74 -0.56
C VAL A 218 6.80 -11.61 0.68
N LYS A 219 7.35 -12.83 0.58
CA LYS A 219 7.44 -13.75 1.72
C LYS A 219 8.24 -13.14 2.88
N VAL A 220 9.35 -12.48 2.58
CA VAL A 220 10.18 -11.80 3.61
C VAL A 220 9.38 -10.72 4.35
N ASN A 221 8.59 -9.90 3.63
CA ASN A 221 7.74 -8.91 4.28
C ASN A 221 6.60 -9.56 5.07
N CYS A 222 5.94 -10.59 4.52
CA CYS A 222 4.89 -11.34 5.22
C CYS A 222 5.41 -11.97 6.52
N ASP A 223 6.57 -12.65 6.49
CA ASP A 223 7.19 -13.23 7.69
C ASP A 223 7.52 -12.15 8.73
N ALA A 224 8.05 -11.00 8.30
CA ALA A 224 8.34 -9.87 9.19
C ALA A 224 7.07 -9.27 9.80
N ILE A 225 6.00 -9.06 9.01
CA ILE A 225 4.70 -8.59 9.52
C ILE A 225 4.13 -9.59 10.52
N LEU A 226 4.18 -10.88 10.20
CA LEU A 226 3.67 -11.93 11.07
C LEU A 226 4.42 -11.96 12.40
N ALA A 227 5.75 -11.88 12.36
CA ALA A 227 6.56 -11.76 13.57
C ALA A 227 6.14 -10.55 14.41
N VAL A 228 5.92 -9.37 13.81
CA VAL A 228 5.50 -8.15 14.53
C VAL A 228 4.08 -8.26 15.08
N ALA A 229 3.17 -8.91 14.36
CA ALA A 229 1.80 -9.10 14.78
C ALA A 229 1.67 -10.10 15.94
N GLU A 230 2.51 -11.14 15.98
CA GLU A 230 2.52 -12.16 17.04
C GLU A 230 3.47 -11.85 18.20
N MET A 231 4.41 -10.92 18.03
CA MET A 231 5.31 -10.51 19.10
C MET A 231 4.57 -9.79 20.23
N GLU A 232 4.79 -10.27 21.45
CA GLU A 232 4.59 -9.48 22.66
C GLU A 232 5.54 -8.26 22.61
N ALA A 233 5.03 -7.09 23.01
CA ALA A 233 5.69 -5.79 22.78
C ALA A 233 7.14 -5.68 23.31
N ASP A 234 7.55 -6.58 24.20
CA ASP A 234 8.86 -6.60 24.85
C ASP A 234 9.96 -7.36 24.07
N ALA A 235 9.64 -8.02 22.95
CA ALA A 235 10.58 -8.87 22.20
C ALA A 235 11.47 -8.13 21.16
N ALA A 236 11.46 -6.80 21.14
CA ALA A 236 12.04 -5.94 20.09
C ALA A 236 13.59 -5.89 19.99
N THR A 237 14.27 -7.05 20.09
CA THR A 237 15.75 -7.16 20.06
C THR A 237 16.31 -7.70 18.75
N THR A 238 15.49 -7.95 17.73
CA THR A 238 15.94 -8.44 16.43
C THR A 238 16.52 -7.30 15.56
N ASP A 239 17.78 -7.43 15.16
CA ASP A 239 18.49 -6.51 14.24
C ASP A 239 18.10 -6.73 12.76
N ASP A 240 16.93 -7.33 12.50
CA ASP A 240 16.41 -7.46 11.15
C ASP A 240 15.74 -6.14 10.72
N GLY A 241 16.32 -5.49 9.70
CA GLY A 241 15.84 -4.21 9.20
C GLY A 241 14.37 -4.23 8.73
N LYS A 242 13.85 -5.36 8.25
CA LYS A 242 12.43 -5.49 7.85
C LYS A 242 11.52 -5.60 9.06
N ILE A 243 11.91 -6.38 10.08
CA ILE A 243 11.14 -6.46 11.33
C ILE A 243 11.09 -5.08 11.98
N LYS A 244 12.22 -4.37 12.08
CA LYS A 244 12.26 -3.02 12.63
C LYS A 244 11.32 -2.05 11.89
N TYR A 245 11.33 -2.09 10.56
CA TYR A 245 10.43 -1.28 9.74
C TYR A 245 8.95 -1.53 10.10
N TRP A 246 8.53 -2.80 10.21
CA TRP A 246 7.15 -3.14 10.52
C TRP A 246 6.78 -2.85 11.99
N ILE A 247 7.73 -2.96 12.94
CA ILE A 247 7.53 -2.47 14.32
C ILE A 247 7.22 -0.98 14.33
N ASP A 248 8.05 -0.17 13.65
CA ASP A 248 7.85 1.28 13.56
C ASP A 248 6.50 1.61 12.90
N PHE A 249 6.11 0.84 11.89
CA PHE A 249 4.81 0.96 11.24
C PHE A 249 3.65 0.64 12.20
N PHE A 250 3.65 -0.51 12.87
CA PHE A 250 2.58 -0.91 13.80
C PHE A 250 2.44 0.09 14.96
N ASN A 251 3.57 0.56 15.50
CA ASN A 251 3.60 1.56 16.57
C ASN A 251 3.05 2.90 16.11
N LYS A 252 3.39 3.34 14.88
CA LYS A 252 2.88 4.58 14.30
C LYS A 252 1.35 4.58 14.18
N TRP A 253 0.76 3.44 13.82
CA TRP A 253 -0.69 3.30 13.67
C TRP A 253 -1.41 2.90 14.96
N GLY A 254 -0.67 2.54 16.01
CA GLY A 254 -1.22 2.21 17.32
C GLY A 254 -2.08 0.94 17.32
N TYR A 255 -1.72 -0.06 16.51
CA TYR A 255 -2.50 -1.30 16.41
C TYR A 255 -2.51 -2.06 17.74
N LYS A 256 -3.72 -2.41 18.19
CA LYS A 256 -3.98 -3.18 19.42
C LYS A 256 -4.03 -4.67 19.13
N ASP A 257 -4.05 -5.48 20.18
CA ASP A 257 -3.97 -6.95 20.10
C ASP A 257 -5.04 -7.57 19.19
N ALA A 258 -6.29 -7.07 19.25
CA ALA A 258 -7.35 -7.54 18.34
C ALA A 258 -6.96 -7.34 16.86
N GLN A 259 -6.51 -6.14 16.52
CA GLN A 259 -6.11 -5.80 15.14
C GLN A 259 -4.86 -6.57 14.71
N LYS A 260 -3.90 -6.75 15.62
CA LYS A 260 -2.70 -7.55 15.37
C LYS A 260 -3.07 -9.01 15.08
N ASN A 261 -4.01 -9.58 15.83
CA ASN A 261 -4.50 -10.95 15.60
C ASN A 261 -5.16 -11.07 14.23
N ASP A 262 -5.98 -10.10 13.82
CA ASP A 262 -6.60 -10.09 12.49
C ASP A 262 -5.55 -9.96 11.38
N ILE A 263 -4.58 -9.05 11.54
CA ILE A 263 -3.47 -8.91 10.59
C ILE A 263 -2.68 -10.22 10.48
N ALA A 264 -2.35 -10.86 11.60
CA ALA A 264 -1.64 -12.14 11.61
C ALA A 264 -2.44 -13.22 10.86
N ALA A 265 -3.75 -13.29 11.04
CA ALA A 265 -4.61 -14.21 10.32
C ALA A 265 -4.60 -13.95 8.80
N ALA A 266 -4.76 -12.70 8.37
CA ALA A 266 -4.73 -12.33 6.96
C ALA A 266 -3.36 -12.61 6.30
N ILE A 267 -2.25 -12.37 7.01
CA ILE A 267 -0.91 -12.66 6.48
C ILE A 267 -0.63 -14.16 6.42
N LYS A 268 -1.13 -14.96 7.37
CA LYS A 268 -1.07 -16.42 7.29
C LYS A 268 -1.84 -16.96 6.08
N GLU A 269 -2.97 -16.35 5.74
CA GLU A 269 -3.71 -16.68 4.53
C GLU A 269 -2.89 -16.39 3.27
N VAL A 270 -2.24 -15.22 3.18
CA VAL A 270 -1.30 -14.93 2.07
C VAL A 270 -0.22 -16.00 2.00
N LEU A 271 0.41 -16.34 3.12
CA LEU A 271 1.50 -17.33 3.16
C LEU A 271 1.05 -18.74 2.78
N SER A 272 -0.21 -19.13 3.06
CA SER A 272 -0.73 -20.43 2.65
C SER A 272 -1.02 -20.51 1.14
N MET A 273 -1.25 -19.38 0.48
CA MET A 273 -1.42 -19.30 -0.98
C MET A 273 -0.09 -19.33 -1.76
N ILE A 274 1.05 -19.13 -1.08
CA ILE A 274 2.39 -19.10 -1.70
C ILE A 274 3.03 -20.50 -1.76
N GLN A 275 2.52 -21.46 -0.98
CA GLN A 275 3.05 -22.83 -0.88
C GLN A 275 2.73 -23.68 -2.11
#